data_AF-A0A6L6J915-F1
#
_entry.id   AF-A0A6L6J915-F1
#
_cell.length_a   1.000
_cell.length_b   1.000
_cell.length_c   1.000
_cell.angle_alpha   90.00
_cell.angle_beta   90.00
_cell.angle_gamma   90.00
#
_symmetry.space_group_name_H-M   'P 1'
#
loop_
_entity.id
_entity.type
_entity.pdbx_description
1 polymer ?
#
loop_
_entity_poly.entity_id
_entity_poly.type
_entity_poly.pdbx_seq_one_letter_code
_entity_poly.pdbx_strand_id
1 'polypeptide(L)'
;MHGLHSKRAADTRRQLAVLVVAAVALLGQPVLAQEGAGTGSSHGGFSGGGHASVGGFTQTTEPVDDAVGTMTLDAPTGSTLSDGGRQAGAEDGIGLIEAPEAGTGIDGSLLSGVATGTIDETTGVSSFAERRTAQARARMAGPIGHPPVVVELFTSQGCSSCPPADEMLNDLADRDDILALSWHVDYWDYLGWADDFARPEFTRRQQSYARAWGERGIYTPQMVVAGSDTLIAVRPADLMALVENQMARPAPVLVTSREQDDGYQLELTPREPIPNGVAILLVRYAPQKQVVIRAGENRGMQVTYRNVVLAAERIGEWDGRAPLRMTVRAQAEPGSAFPPDTRHAILAQMTGRDRERRATGPILAAIKLD
;
A
#
# COMPACT_ATOMS: atom_id res chain seq x y z
N MET A 1 -28.89 -23.01 -73.95
CA MET A 1 -28.18 -24.03 -73.15
C MET A 1 -28.58 -23.85 -71.70
N HIS A 2 -28.70 -24.97 -71.00
CA HIS A 2 -29.54 -25.25 -69.84
C HIS A 2 -29.35 -24.40 -68.57
N GLY A 3 -30.49 -24.14 -67.91
CA GLY A 3 -30.57 -24.07 -66.45
C GLY A 3 -30.78 -25.45 -65.83
N LEU A 4 -30.35 -25.62 -64.58
CA LEU A 4 -30.66 -26.69 -63.63
C LEU A 4 -30.56 -26.05 -62.24
N HIS A 5 -31.66 -25.81 -61.52
CA HIS A 5 -32.41 -26.76 -60.69
C HIS A 5 -31.72 -27.17 -59.38
N SER A 6 -32.38 -26.77 -58.29
CA SER A 6 -32.79 -27.64 -57.18
C SER A 6 -31.74 -28.12 -56.17
N LYS A 7 -31.71 -27.45 -55.02
CA LYS A 7 -31.94 -28.08 -53.69
C LYS A 7 -32.81 -27.10 -52.87
N ARG A 8 -34.14 -27.29 -52.85
CA ARG A 8 -34.93 -27.89 -51.73
C ARG A 8 -34.45 -27.41 -50.36
N ALA A 9 -35.14 -26.49 -49.67
CA ALA A 9 -36.49 -26.54 -49.10
C ALA A 9 -36.61 -27.54 -47.93
N ALA A 10 -36.55 -26.99 -46.70
CA ALA A 10 -37.05 -27.42 -45.39
C ALA A 10 -36.14 -26.70 -44.37
N ASP A 11 -36.58 -25.85 -43.46
CA ASP A 11 -37.77 -25.96 -42.65
C ASP A 11 -38.09 -24.57 -42.05
N THR A 12 -39.35 -24.14 -42.12
CA THR A 12 -39.84 -22.90 -41.51
C THR A 12 -41.24 -23.17 -40.97
N ARG A 13 -41.37 -22.99 -39.65
CA ARG A 13 -42.61 -22.81 -38.84
C ARG A 13 -43.43 -24.05 -38.46
N ARG A 14 -43.84 -24.01 -37.17
CA ARG A 14 -44.93 -24.70 -36.41
C ARG A 14 -44.35 -25.66 -35.36
N GLN A 15 -44.78 -25.75 -34.10
CA GLN A 15 -45.85 -25.23 -33.22
C GLN A 15 -45.35 -25.57 -31.78
N LEU A 16 -45.46 -24.72 -30.75
CA LEU A 16 -46.62 -24.49 -29.85
C LEU A 16 -47.17 -25.75 -29.14
N ALA A 17 -47.20 -25.67 -27.79
CA ALA A 17 -47.82 -26.54 -26.77
C ALA A 17 -47.12 -27.90 -26.53
N VAL A 18 -46.76 -28.29 -25.30
CA VAL A 18 -47.69 -28.65 -24.21
C VAL A 18 -47.24 -28.13 -22.83
N LEU A 19 -48.24 -27.58 -22.17
CA LEU A 19 -48.39 -27.15 -20.78
C LEU A 19 -49.15 -28.26 -20.04
N VAL A 20 -48.89 -28.53 -18.75
CA VAL A 20 -49.79 -29.08 -17.69
C VAL A 20 -48.92 -29.42 -16.45
N VAL A 21 -48.93 -28.62 -15.37
CA VAL A 21 -49.94 -28.49 -14.26
C VAL A 21 -49.64 -29.56 -13.16
N ALA A 22 -49.63 -29.29 -11.85
CA ALA A 22 -50.41 -28.35 -11.04
C ALA A 22 -49.70 -27.92 -9.74
N ALA A 23 -50.12 -26.76 -9.24
CA ALA A 23 -49.98 -26.25 -7.89
C ALA A 23 -51.22 -26.61 -7.02
N VAL A 24 -51.24 -26.10 -5.77
CA VAL A 24 -52.37 -25.88 -4.82
C VAL A 24 -52.59 -27.04 -3.81
N ALA A 25 -52.78 -26.86 -2.49
CA ALA A 25 -53.28 -25.77 -1.62
C ALA A 25 -52.51 -25.78 -0.26
N LEU A 26 -52.30 -24.73 0.56
CA LEU A 26 -53.14 -23.64 1.10
C LEU A 26 -54.33 -24.06 1.99
N LEU A 27 -54.10 -24.10 3.31
CA LEU A 27 -54.99 -23.79 4.46
C LEU A 27 -54.04 -23.59 5.66
N GLY A 28 -54.12 -22.68 6.64
CA GLY A 28 -55.18 -21.86 7.21
C GLY A 28 -54.81 -21.69 8.70
N GLN A 29 -54.70 -20.45 9.18
CA GLN A 29 -54.37 -19.92 10.54
C GLN A 29 -55.20 -20.57 11.71
N PRO A 30 -54.87 -20.46 13.03
CA PRO A 30 -54.67 -19.18 13.73
C PRO A 30 -53.77 -19.08 15.00
N VAL A 31 -53.54 -17.80 15.34
CA VAL A 31 -53.21 -17.12 16.61
C VAL A 31 -53.65 -17.82 17.92
N LEU A 32 -52.80 -17.75 18.97
CA LEU A 32 -53.20 -17.40 20.35
C LEU A 32 -51.99 -16.93 21.18
N ALA A 33 -52.17 -15.79 21.84
CA ALA A 33 -51.35 -15.28 22.93
C ALA A 33 -52.05 -15.58 24.26
N GLN A 34 -51.32 -15.91 25.34
CA GLN A 34 -51.59 -15.38 26.68
C GLN A 34 -50.53 -15.76 27.72
N GLU A 35 -50.27 -14.78 28.58
CA GLU A 35 -49.61 -14.85 29.89
C GLU A 35 -50.23 -15.88 30.86
N GLY A 36 -49.44 -16.30 31.86
CA GLY A 36 -49.95 -17.04 33.02
C GLY A 36 -48.86 -17.37 34.03
N ALA A 37 -48.77 -16.57 35.09
CA ALA A 37 -47.94 -16.72 36.26
C ALA A 37 -48.34 -17.90 37.19
N GLY A 38 -47.44 -18.28 38.11
CA GLY A 38 -47.76 -19.13 39.28
C GLY A 38 -46.57 -20.00 39.75
N THR A 39 -45.66 -19.50 40.61
CA THR A 39 -45.66 -19.57 42.10
C THR A 39 -44.91 -20.77 42.70
N GLY A 40 -43.99 -20.45 43.62
CA GLY A 40 -43.26 -21.35 44.54
C GLY A 40 -41.89 -20.75 44.86
N SER A 41 -41.77 -19.76 45.77
CA SER A 41 -41.60 -19.90 47.24
C SER A 41 -40.47 -20.89 47.61
N SER A 42 -39.49 -20.65 48.47
CA SER A 42 -39.11 -19.55 49.36
C SER A 42 -37.82 -19.96 50.10
N HIS A 43 -36.94 -18.99 50.35
CA HIS A 43 -36.01 -18.79 51.49
C HIS A 43 -35.20 -19.91 52.20
N GLY A 44 -33.95 -19.53 52.50
CA GLY A 44 -33.05 -20.05 53.55
C GLY A 44 -31.64 -20.29 52.98
N GLY A 45 -30.54 -19.58 53.30
CA GLY A 45 -30.20 -18.73 54.44
C GLY A 45 -29.49 -19.54 55.53
N PHE A 46 -28.14 -19.66 55.51
CA PHE A 46 -27.26 -19.39 56.67
C PHE A 46 -25.77 -19.66 56.38
N SER A 47 -24.93 -18.93 57.12
CA SER A 47 -23.46 -18.96 57.14
C SER A 47 -22.91 -19.75 58.35
N GLY A 48 -21.62 -20.05 58.36
CA GLY A 48 -20.83 -20.41 59.56
C GLY A 48 -19.55 -21.14 59.14
N GLY A 49 -18.35 -20.57 59.30
CA GLY A 49 -17.57 -20.51 60.55
C GLY A 49 -16.70 -21.79 60.62
N GLY A 50 -15.38 -21.80 60.47
CA GLY A 50 -14.36 -21.00 61.17
C GLY A 50 -13.82 -21.84 62.34
N HIS A 51 -12.58 -22.32 62.29
CA HIS A 51 -11.76 -22.64 63.48
C HIS A 51 -10.27 -22.79 63.12
N ALA A 52 -9.46 -22.01 63.84
CA ALA A 52 -8.01 -22.14 64.02
C ALA A 52 -7.72 -23.38 64.94
N SER A 53 -6.51 -23.89 65.22
CA SER A 53 -5.19 -23.28 65.43
C SER A 53 -4.17 -24.38 65.84
N VAL A 54 -2.90 -24.20 65.45
CA VAL A 54 -1.65 -24.32 66.27
C VAL A 54 -1.03 -25.70 66.63
N GLY A 55 0.30 -25.75 66.41
CA GLY A 55 1.33 -26.57 67.09
C GLY A 55 2.21 -27.31 66.08
N GLY A 56 3.52 -27.12 65.88
CA GLY A 56 4.59 -26.53 66.68
C GLY A 56 5.70 -27.57 66.91
N PHE A 57 6.96 -27.22 66.58
CA PHE A 57 8.28 -27.83 66.92
C PHE A 57 9.19 -28.37 65.78
N THR A 58 10.22 -27.55 65.47
CA THR A 58 11.70 -27.77 65.37
C THR A 58 12.25 -29.21 65.24
N GLN A 59 13.34 -29.53 64.53
CA GLN A 59 14.68 -28.90 64.53
C GLN A 59 15.59 -29.53 63.42
N THR A 60 16.42 -28.69 62.77
CA THR A 60 17.80 -28.87 62.21
C THR A 60 18.36 -30.24 61.77
N THR A 61 18.99 -30.27 60.57
CA THR A 61 20.43 -30.59 60.32
C THR A 61 20.83 -30.21 58.87
N GLU A 62 22.03 -29.63 58.69
CA GLU A 62 22.69 -29.25 57.41
C GLU A 62 23.46 -30.45 56.74
N PRO A 63 24.42 -30.24 55.80
CA PRO A 63 24.27 -30.05 54.35
C PRO A 63 25.04 -31.12 53.52
N VAL A 64 24.81 -31.21 52.19
CA VAL A 64 25.70 -31.96 51.27
C VAL A 64 25.75 -31.27 49.89
N ASP A 65 26.97 -30.96 49.45
CA ASP A 65 27.38 -30.51 48.10
C ASP A 65 27.23 -31.61 47.04
N ASP A 66 26.94 -31.23 45.78
CA ASP A 66 27.76 -31.63 44.61
C ASP A 66 27.28 -31.00 43.28
N ALA A 67 28.16 -30.16 42.74
CA ALA A 67 28.78 -30.23 41.41
C ALA A 67 27.96 -30.26 40.08
N VAL A 68 28.18 -29.16 39.33
CA VAL A 68 28.66 -29.06 37.91
C VAL A 68 27.71 -29.40 36.74
N GLY A 69 27.60 -28.43 35.82
CA GLY A 69 27.07 -28.61 34.46
C GLY A 69 27.14 -27.36 33.59
N THR A 70 28.34 -26.81 33.37
CA THR A 70 28.59 -25.72 32.40
C THR A 70 28.81 -26.32 31.00
N MET A 71 28.00 -25.97 30.01
CA MET A 71 28.24 -26.32 28.60
C MET A 71 29.03 -25.20 27.90
N THR A 72 30.29 -25.48 27.61
CA THR A 72 31.11 -24.82 26.59
C THR A 72 30.95 -25.55 25.26
N LEU A 73 30.66 -24.82 24.17
CA LEU A 73 30.68 -25.33 22.80
C LEU A 73 31.85 -24.67 22.05
N ASP A 74 32.78 -25.52 21.63
CA ASP A 74 34.01 -25.20 20.93
C ASP A 74 33.78 -24.69 19.49
N ALA A 75 34.63 -23.76 19.06
CA ALA A 75 34.80 -23.34 17.68
C ALA A 75 35.81 -24.24 16.95
N PRO A 76 35.59 -24.61 15.67
CA PRO A 76 36.62 -25.28 14.89
C PRO A 76 37.50 -24.27 14.14
N THR A 77 38.79 -24.34 14.41
CA THR A 77 39.88 -23.75 13.61
C THR A 77 40.27 -24.67 12.45
N GLY A 78 40.38 -24.09 11.25
CA GLY A 78 41.47 -24.32 10.28
C GLY A 78 41.53 -25.65 9.54
N SER A 79 41.29 -25.61 8.23
CA SER A 79 41.89 -26.56 7.29
C SER A 79 42.35 -25.86 6.01
N THR A 80 43.46 -26.38 5.52
CA THR A 80 44.44 -25.88 4.55
C THR A 80 43.96 -25.95 3.11
N LEU A 81 44.28 -24.93 2.30
CA LEU A 81 44.16 -24.97 0.84
C LEU A 81 45.49 -25.41 0.23
N SER A 82 45.44 -26.53 -0.50
CA SER A 82 46.51 -27.02 -1.37
C SER A 82 46.28 -26.58 -2.82
N ASP A 83 47.40 -26.28 -3.46
CA ASP A 83 47.62 -25.93 -4.86
C ASP A 83 47.28 -27.08 -5.83
N GLY A 84 46.91 -26.75 -7.07
CA GLY A 84 46.57 -27.71 -8.13
C GLY A 84 46.12 -27.03 -9.41
N GLY A 85 47.05 -26.83 -10.34
CA GLY A 85 46.85 -26.10 -11.60
C GLY A 85 46.14 -26.85 -12.75
N ARG A 86 45.68 -26.02 -13.70
CA ARG A 86 45.54 -26.17 -15.17
C ARG A 86 45.21 -27.57 -15.75
N GLN A 87 44.14 -27.65 -16.55
CA GLN A 87 44.23 -27.63 -18.03
C GLN A 87 42.85 -27.42 -18.70
N ALA A 88 42.89 -26.96 -19.96
CA ALA A 88 41.85 -26.32 -20.75
C ALA A 88 40.91 -27.28 -21.54
N GLY A 89 39.77 -26.73 -21.98
CA GLY A 89 38.91 -27.24 -23.06
C GLY A 89 37.87 -26.19 -23.45
N ALA A 90 37.96 -25.69 -24.68
CA ALA A 90 37.09 -24.70 -25.34
C ALA A 90 35.79 -25.39 -25.88
N GLU A 91 34.72 -24.80 -26.41
CA GLU A 91 34.34 -23.52 -27.02
C GLU A 91 32.82 -23.29 -26.81
N ASP A 92 32.34 -22.03 -26.78
CA ASP A 92 31.33 -21.46 -27.73
C ASP A 92 30.68 -20.15 -27.23
N GLY A 93 31.09 -19.03 -27.85
CA GLY A 93 30.22 -18.03 -28.48
C GLY A 93 29.35 -17.08 -27.64
N ILE A 94 29.87 -15.90 -27.29
CA ILE A 94 29.06 -14.67 -27.19
C ILE A 94 29.75 -13.54 -27.98
N GLY A 95 29.03 -13.02 -28.96
CA GLY A 95 29.48 -12.00 -29.91
C GLY A 95 29.62 -10.61 -29.28
N LEU A 96 30.75 -9.98 -29.61
CA LEU A 96 31.11 -8.60 -29.35
C LEU A 96 30.43 -7.69 -30.40
N ILE A 97 29.67 -6.68 -29.97
CA ILE A 97 29.14 -5.63 -30.84
C ILE A 97 30.04 -4.41 -30.65
N GLU A 98 30.88 -4.14 -31.65
CA GLU A 98 31.61 -2.87 -31.80
C GLU A 98 30.81 -1.90 -32.68
N ALA A 99 30.76 -0.63 -32.26
CA ALA A 99 30.12 0.46 -33.01
C ALA A 99 31.09 1.02 -34.08
N PRO A 100 30.62 1.37 -35.30
CA PRO A 100 31.48 1.93 -36.33
C PRO A 100 31.70 3.44 -36.18
N GLU A 101 32.93 3.85 -36.49
CA GLU A 101 33.41 5.23 -36.53
C GLU A 101 32.88 6.06 -37.73
N ALA A 102 33.11 7.37 -37.61
CA ALA A 102 32.64 8.47 -38.44
C ALA A 102 33.04 8.42 -39.93
N GLY A 103 32.19 9.02 -40.76
CA GLY A 103 32.46 9.30 -42.17
C GLY A 103 31.79 10.58 -42.68
N THR A 104 32.65 11.57 -42.96
CA THR A 104 32.58 12.64 -44.00
C THR A 104 31.40 13.61 -44.09
N GLY A 105 31.73 14.89 -43.95
CA GLY A 105 30.84 16.05 -44.07
C GLY A 105 30.47 16.44 -45.50
N ILE A 106 29.59 17.43 -45.57
CA ILE A 106 29.05 18.01 -46.80
C ILE A 106 29.27 19.52 -46.77
N ASP A 107 29.76 20.03 -47.91
CA ASP A 107 30.32 21.37 -48.13
C ASP A 107 29.29 22.50 -48.06
N GLY A 108 29.71 23.59 -47.40
CA GLY A 108 28.99 24.85 -47.31
C GLY A 108 29.44 25.84 -48.39
N SER A 109 28.87 25.74 -49.59
CA SER A 109 28.83 26.83 -50.56
C SER A 109 27.99 26.38 -51.75
N LEU A 110 26.82 27.02 -51.95
CA LEU A 110 26.25 27.41 -53.25
C LEU A 110 24.86 28.07 -53.03
N LEU A 111 24.85 29.40 -53.13
CA LEU A 111 23.84 30.27 -53.78
C LEU A 111 22.41 30.30 -53.19
N SER A 112 21.98 31.33 -52.46
CA SER A 112 21.64 32.71 -52.90
C SER A 112 20.31 32.83 -53.66
N GLY A 113 19.34 33.57 -53.08
CA GLY A 113 18.22 34.17 -53.80
C GLY A 113 16.86 34.16 -53.09
N VAL A 114 16.26 35.35 -52.96
CA VAL A 114 14.85 35.70 -52.58
C VAL A 114 14.62 35.93 -51.08
N ALA A 115 14.01 37.01 -50.61
CA ALA A 115 13.90 38.42 -50.99
C ALA A 115 13.35 39.12 -49.73
N THR A 116 13.88 40.30 -49.40
CA THR A 116 13.44 41.13 -48.29
C THR A 116 12.11 41.81 -48.66
N GLY A 117 11.06 41.62 -47.85
CA GLY A 117 9.81 42.37 -47.95
C GLY A 117 9.63 43.24 -46.71
N THR A 118 9.84 44.54 -46.87
CA THR A 118 9.49 45.59 -45.90
C THR A 118 7.98 45.77 -45.85
N ILE A 119 7.39 45.70 -44.65
CA ILE A 119 6.04 46.24 -44.40
C ILE A 119 6.16 47.48 -43.54
N ASP A 120 5.70 48.54 -44.16
CA ASP A 120 5.64 49.93 -43.75
C ASP A 120 4.65 50.16 -42.61
N GLU A 121 4.94 51.19 -41.84
CA GLU A 121 4.33 51.63 -40.62
C GLU A 121 3.03 52.39 -40.91
N THR A 122 1.87 51.88 -40.49
CA THR A 122 0.67 52.72 -40.32
C THR A 122 -0.19 52.28 -39.13
N THR A 123 -0.09 53.08 -38.07
CA THR A 123 -1.15 53.50 -37.14
C THR A 123 -2.18 52.46 -36.67
N GLY A 124 -2.01 52.02 -35.41
CA GLY A 124 -3.07 51.30 -34.69
C GLY A 124 -2.66 50.82 -33.31
N VAL A 125 -2.10 51.69 -32.46
CA VAL A 125 -1.83 51.35 -31.06
C VAL A 125 -3.16 51.24 -30.32
N SER A 126 -3.73 50.03 -30.29
CA SER A 126 -4.73 49.66 -29.29
C SER A 126 -3.99 49.00 -28.14
N SER A 127 -3.79 49.77 -27.08
CA SER A 127 -3.28 49.30 -25.81
C SER A 127 -4.23 48.28 -25.20
N PHE A 128 -3.97 46.99 -25.38
CA PHE A 128 -4.48 45.96 -24.48
C PHE A 128 -3.52 45.82 -23.29
N ALA A 129 -3.37 46.91 -22.54
CA ALA A 129 -2.93 46.86 -21.16
C ALA A 129 -4.11 46.40 -20.31
N GLU A 130 -4.57 45.16 -20.53
CA GLU A 130 -5.38 44.50 -19.54
C GLU A 130 -4.46 44.13 -18.38
N ARG A 131 -4.70 44.80 -17.26
CA ARG A 131 -4.30 44.36 -15.94
C ARG A 131 -4.67 42.88 -15.82
N ARG A 132 -3.71 41.99 -16.08
CA ARG A 132 -3.75 40.65 -15.53
C ARG A 132 -3.62 40.83 -14.03
N THR A 133 -4.74 41.06 -13.35
CA THR A 133 -4.90 40.48 -12.03
C THR A 133 -4.49 39.03 -12.20
N ALA A 134 -3.37 38.65 -11.58
CA ALA A 134 -3.01 37.26 -11.39
C ALA A 134 -4.13 36.65 -10.55
N GLN A 135 -5.24 36.33 -11.20
CA GLN A 135 -6.24 35.44 -10.68
C GLN A 135 -5.47 34.14 -10.54
N ALA A 136 -5.20 33.76 -9.29
CA ALA A 136 -4.66 32.46 -8.96
C ALA A 136 -5.35 31.48 -9.89
N ARG A 137 -4.58 30.77 -10.72
CA ARG A 137 -5.11 29.68 -11.52
C ARG A 137 -5.71 28.73 -10.49
N ALA A 138 -7.01 28.82 -10.29
CA ALA A 138 -7.77 27.75 -9.68
C ALA A 138 -7.34 26.52 -10.46
N ARG A 139 -6.69 25.57 -9.79
CA ARG A 139 -6.38 24.28 -10.37
C ARG A 139 -7.71 23.72 -10.85
N MET A 140 -7.97 23.81 -12.15
CA MET A 140 -9.14 23.17 -12.72
C MET A 140 -8.91 21.67 -12.56
N ALA A 141 -9.66 21.05 -11.64
CA ALA A 141 -9.80 19.61 -11.55
C ALA A 141 -10.55 19.12 -12.79
N GLY A 142 -9.79 18.83 -13.85
CA GLY A 142 -10.27 18.05 -14.99
C GLY A 142 -10.45 16.57 -14.63
N PRO A 143 -10.99 15.73 -15.53
CA PRO A 143 -11.20 14.31 -15.26
C PRO A 143 -9.88 13.65 -14.86
N ILE A 144 -9.97 12.83 -13.82
CA ILE A 144 -8.84 12.40 -13.01
C ILE A 144 -8.03 11.38 -13.78
N GLY A 145 -6.79 11.76 -14.10
CA GLY A 145 -5.75 10.81 -14.47
C GLY A 145 -5.63 9.73 -13.39
N HIS A 146 -5.20 8.53 -13.76
CA HIS A 146 -5.08 7.39 -12.84
C HIS A 146 -4.56 7.83 -11.47
N PRO A 147 -5.25 7.44 -10.36
CA PRO A 147 -4.76 7.76 -9.03
C PRO A 147 -3.33 7.23 -8.87
N PRO A 148 -2.45 7.94 -8.15
CA PRO A 148 -1.07 7.52 -8.02
C PRO A 148 -0.98 6.11 -7.45
N VAL A 149 -0.04 5.32 -7.96
CA VAL A 149 0.23 3.99 -7.42
C VAL A 149 0.93 4.15 -6.08
N VAL A 150 0.43 3.47 -5.05
CA VAL A 150 1.06 3.51 -3.73
C VAL A 150 2.21 2.52 -3.68
N VAL A 151 3.36 2.98 -3.19
CA VAL A 151 4.50 2.14 -2.85
C VAL A 151 4.80 2.34 -1.38
N GLU A 152 4.60 1.30 -0.59
CA GLU A 152 4.86 1.29 0.85
C GLU A 152 6.17 0.56 1.12
N LEU A 153 7.18 1.27 1.63
CA LEU A 153 8.42 0.66 2.10
C LEU A 153 8.34 0.48 3.62
N PHE A 154 8.51 -0.75 4.09
CA PHE A 154 8.75 -1.05 5.50
C PHE A 154 10.27 -1.09 5.73
N THR A 155 10.76 -0.19 6.59
CA THR A 155 12.19 0.09 6.81
C THR A 155 12.47 0.35 8.30
N SER A 156 13.75 0.49 8.66
CA SER A 156 14.17 0.97 9.99
C SER A 156 15.57 1.55 9.91
N GLN A 157 15.84 2.60 10.68
CA GLN A 157 17.19 3.14 10.88
C GLN A 157 18.15 2.10 11.46
N GLY A 158 17.65 1.13 12.24
CA GLY A 158 18.43 0.05 12.84
C GLY A 158 18.74 -1.12 11.89
N CYS A 159 18.14 -1.15 10.69
CA CYS A 159 18.30 -2.22 9.71
C CYS A 159 19.47 -1.90 8.75
N SER A 160 20.55 -2.67 8.79
CA SER A 160 21.75 -2.44 7.96
C SER A 160 21.53 -2.66 6.45
N SER A 161 20.56 -3.48 6.06
CA SER A 161 20.22 -3.74 4.66
C SER A 161 19.22 -2.75 4.05
N CYS A 162 18.67 -1.83 4.85
CA CYS A 162 17.61 -0.91 4.45
C CYS A 162 18.05 0.31 3.61
N PRO A 163 19.24 0.92 3.80
CA PRO A 163 19.60 2.17 3.11
C PRO A 163 19.43 2.16 1.58
N PRO A 164 19.78 1.09 0.83
CA PRO A 164 19.55 1.06 -0.61
C PRO A 164 18.06 1.11 -1.02
N ALA A 165 17.18 0.55 -0.18
CA ALA A 165 15.73 0.60 -0.41
C ALA A 165 15.16 1.98 -0.07
N ASP A 166 15.70 2.64 0.97
CA ASP A 166 15.34 4.01 1.34
C ASP A 166 15.73 5.00 0.22
N GLU A 167 16.92 4.87 -0.35
CA GLU A 167 17.36 5.66 -1.52
C GLU A 167 16.43 5.48 -2.71
N MET A 168 16.05 4.24 -3.01
CA MET A 168 15.11 3.96 -4.10
C MET A 168 13.72 4.56 -3.85
N LEU A 169 13.22 4.51 -2.62
CA LEU A 169 11.96 5.15 -2.27
C LEU A 169 12.06 6.69 -2.40
N ASN A 170 13.20 7.28 -2.06
CA ASN A 170 13.44 8.72 -2.21
C ASN A 170 13.32 9.15 -3.67
N ASP A 171 13.88 8.39 -4.61
CA ASP A 171 13.75 8.65 -6.06
C ASP A 171 12.28 8.57 -6.52
N LEU A 172 11.51 7.62 -5.97
CA LEU A 172 10.08 7.51 -6.27
C LEU A 172 9.24 8.62 -5.66
N ALA A 173 9.70 9.24 -4.57
CA ALA A 173 8.95 10.30 -3.88
C ALA A 173 8.85 11.61 -4.69
N ASP A 174 9.69 11.78 -5.71
CA ASP A 174 9.65 12.93 -6.62
C ASP A 174 8.65 12.75 -7.78
N ARG A 175 8.03 11.57 -7.89
CA ARG A 175 7.04 11.27 -8.94
C ARG A 175 5.61 11.59 -8.51
N ASP A 176 4.89 12.30 -9.37
CA ASP A 176 3.49 12.68 -9.11
C ASP A 176 2.53 11.49 -9.20
N ASP A 177 2.83 10.54 -10.08
CA ASP A 177 2.05 9.32 -10.36
C ASP A 177 2.33 8.16 -9.38
N ILE A 178 3.18 8.39 -8.39
CA ILE A 178 3.46 7.46 -7.29
C ILE A 178 3.22 8.17 -5.95
N LEU A 179 2.63 7.46 -5.00
CA LEU A 179 2.62 7.84 -3.59
C LEU A 179 3.56 6.89 -2.84
N ALA A 180 4.82 7.29 -2.76
CA ALA A 180 5.84 6.59 -2.00
C ALA A 180 5.68 6.92 -0.50
N LEU A 181 5.65 5.90 0.37
CA LEU A 181 5.46 6.06 1.82
C LEU A 181 6.50 5.20 2.57
N SER A 182 7.25 5.83 3.49
CA SER A 182 8.18 5.13 4.37
C SER A 182 7.52 4.80 5.71
N TRP A 183 7.41 3.51 6.02
CA TRP A 183 6.82 2.97 7.23
C TRP A 183 7.93 2.38 8.12
N HIS A 184 8.26 3.09 9.19
CA HIS A 184 9.35 2.68 10.09
C HIS A 184 8.86 1.65 11.10
N VAL A 185 9.44 0.45 11.08
CA VAL A 185 9.06 -0.66 11.97
C VAL A 185 9.90 -0.64 13.25
N ASP A 186 9.31 -1.05 14.36
CA ASP A 186 9.90 -0.97 15.71
C ASP A 186 10.74 -2.18 16.13
N TYR A 187 10.63 -3.30 15.42
CA TYR A 187 11.29 -4.55 15.85
C TYR A 187 12.81 -4.57 15.64
N TRP A 188 13.43 -3.47 15.20
CA TRP A 188 14.89 -3.31 15.17
C TRP A 188 15.43 -2.45 16.33
N ASP A 189 14.56 -1.73 17.04
CA ASP A 189 14.96 -0.74 18.05
C ASP A 189 15.71 -1.36 19.24
N TYR A 190 15.54 -2.67 19.46
CA TYR A 190 16.23 -3.40 20.51
C TYR A 190 17.75 -3.53 20.28
N LEU A 191 18.25 -3.25 19.06
CA LEU A 191 19.68 -3.34 18.70
C LEU A 191 20.51 -2.12 19.12
N GLY A 192 19.98 -1.27 20.00
CA GLY A 192 20.74 -0.18 20.63
C GLY A 192 20.68 1.16 19.90
N TRP A 193 19.89 1.26 18.83
CA TRP A 193 19.46 2.51 18.22
C TRP A 193 17.96 2.46 18.00
N ALA A 194 17.21 3.27 18.75
CA ALA A 194 15.77 3.39 18.58
C ALA A 194 15.48 4.38 17.45
N ASP A 195 14.70 3.93 16.47
CA ASP A 195 14.27 4.76 15.34
C ASP A 195 13.15 5.74 15.79
N ASP A 196 13.43 7.04 15.72
CA ASP A 196 12.48 8.10 16.12
C ASP A 196 11.13 8.05 15.38
N PHE A 197 11.09 7.43 14.20
CA PHE A 197 9.90 7.30 13.37
C PHE A 197 9.21 5.95 13.54
N ALA A 198 9.88 4.98 14.17
CA ALA A 198 9.31 3.64 14.34
C ALA A 198 8.07 3.66 15.23
N ARG A 199 7.07 2.89 14.82
CA ARG A 199 5.80 2.75 15.56
C ARG A 199 5.35 1.29 15.54
N PRO A 200 4.89 0.73 16.67
CA PRO A 200 4.31 -0.61 16.72
C PRO A 200 3.12 -0.79 15.76
N GLU A 201 2.38 0.28 15.48
CA GLU A 201 1.29 0.34 14.51
C GLU A 201 1.77 -0.04 13.10
N PHE A 202 2.97 0.36 12.71
CA PHE A 202 3.53 0.15 11.38
C PHE A 202 4.02 -1.30 11.23
N THR A 203 4.64 -1.84 12.29
CA THR A 203 4.91 -3.29 12.41
C THR A 203 3.63 -4.10 12.31
N ARG A 204 2.55 -3.70 12.98
CA ARG A 204 1.24 -4.38 12.88
C ARG A 204 0.64 -4.30 11.47
N ARG A 205 0.84 -3.19 10.74
CA ARG A 205 0.44 -3.08 9.32
C ARG A 205 1.19 -4.12 8.47
N GLN A 206 2.50 -4.23 8.62
CA GLN A 206 3.32 -5.22 7.92
C GLN A 206 2.89 -6.66 8.25
N GLN A 207 2.68 -6.97 9.54
CA GLN A 207 2.18 -8.26 9.98
C GLN A 207 0.81 -8.60 9.40
N SER A 208 -0.03 -7.59 9.17
CA SER A 208 -1.35 -7.78 8.57
C SER A 208 -1.24 -8.21 7.10
N TYR A 209 -0.29 -7.63 6.34
CA TYR A 209 0.03 -8.12 5.00
C TYR A 209 0.56 -9.55 5.02
N ALA A 210 1.57 -9.83 5.84
CA ALA A 210 2.16 -11.17 5.96
C ALA A 210 1.09 -12.25 6.28
N ARG A 211 0.17 -11.96 7.22
CA ARG A 211 -0.95 -12.87 7.54
C ARG A 211 -1.91 -13.05 6.36
N ALA A 212 -2.23 -11.99 5.63
CA ALA A 212 -3.14 -12.06 4.48
C ALA A 212 -2.54 -12.89 3.33
N TRP A 213 -1.21 -12.89 3.19
CA TRP A 213 -0.49 -13.64 2.15
C TRP A 213 0.01 -15.02 2.62
N GLY A 214 -0.23 -15.39 3.88
CA GLY A 214 0.21 -16.68 4.44
C GLY A 214 1.73 -16.78 4.65
N GLU A 215 2.42 -15.64 4.73
CA GLU A 215 3.84 -15.57 5.03
C GLU A 215 4.10 -15.94 6.50
N ARG A 216 5.27 -16.53 6.76
CA ARG A 216 5.65 -17.02 8.10
C ARG A 216 6.31 -15.97 8.98
N GLY A 217 6.68 -14.82 8.42
CA GLY A 217 7.39 -13.77 9.13
C GLY A 217 7.42 -12.48 8.31
N ILE A 218 7.82 -11.40 8.98
CA ILE A 218 8.06 -10.08 8.40
C ILE A 218 9.57 -9.85 8.29
N TYR A 219 9.99 -8.96 7.39
CA TYR A 219 11.39 -8.64 7.14
C TYR A 219 11.53 -7.20 6.66
N THR A 220 12.74 -6.64 6.76
CA THR A 220 13.08 -5.37 6.10
C THR A 220 14.39 -5.49 5.31
N PRO A 221 14.55 -4.68 4.25
CA PRO A 221 13.50 -3.84 3.65
C PRO A 221 12.42 -4.69 2.95
N GLN A 222 11.17 -4.24 3.02
CA GLN A 222 10.06 -4.83 2.25
C GLN A 222 9.28 -3.72 1.55
N MET A 223 9.09 -3.84 0.24
CA MET A 223 8.23 -2.94 -0.53
C MET A 223 6.93 -3.63 -0.92
N VAL A 224 5.81 -2.96 -0.65
CA VAL A 224 4.46 -3.36 -1.06
C VAL A 224 3.92 -2.36 -2.08
N VAL A 225 3.61 -2.85 -3.27
CA VAL A 225 3.07 -2.05 -4.38
C VAL A 225 1.57 -2.27 -4.47
N ALA A 226 0.82 -1.17 -4.48
CA ALA A 226 -0.64 -1.13 -4.57
C ALA A 226 -1.38 -2.04 -3.55
N GLY A 227 -0.75 -2.36 -2.41
CA GLY A 227 -1.30 -3.25 -1.40
C GLY A 227 -1.48 -4.72 -1.84
N SER A 228 -0.93 -5.12 -2.99
CA SER A 228 -1.16 -6.45 -3.57
C SER A 228 0.10 -7.22 -3.95
N ASP A 229 1.18 -6.52 -4.29
CA ASP A 229 2.41 -7.13 -4.79
C ASP A 229 3.57 -6.76 -3.88
N THR A 230 4.51 -7.69 -3.67
CA THR A 230 5.72 -7.47 -2.86
C THR A 230 6.95 -7.97 -3.60
N LEU A 231 8.09 -7.31 -3.35
CA LEU A 231 9.41 -7.77 -3.83
C LEU A 231 10.26 -8.19 -2.65
N ILE A 232 10.80 -9.41 -2.69
CA ILE A 232 11.76 -9.91 -1.68
C ILE A 232 13.13 -9.26 -1.88
N ALA A 233 13.55 -9.11 -3.15
CA ALA A 233 14.77 -8.42 -3.52
C ALA A 233 14.40 -7.17 -4.33
N VAL A 234 14.70 -6.00 -3.79
CA VAL A 234 14.33 -4.74 -4.43
C VAL A 234 15.36 -4.42 -5.52
N ARG A 235 15.03 -4.76 -6.77
CA ARG A 235 15.75 -4.27 -7.95
C ARG A 235 14.92 -3.14 -8.58
N PRO A 236 15.51 -1.97 -8.89
CA PRO A 236 14.76 -0.83 -9.43
C PRO A 236 13.89 -1.16 -10.65
N ALA A 237 14.43 -1.95 -11.58
CA ALA A 237 13.70 -2.37 -12.79
C ALA A 237 12.46 -3.22 -12.49
N ASP A 238 12.53 -4.13 -11.51
CA ASP A 238 11.38 -4.97 -11.13
C ASP A 238 10.30 -4.15 -10.43
N LEU A 239 10.70 -3.22 -9.56
CA LEU A 239 9.78 -2.31 -8.88
C LEU A 239 9.03 -1.44 -9.89
N MET A 240 9.76 -0.87 -10.82
CA MET A 240 9.21 -0.06 -11.90
C MET A 240 8.25 -0.86 -12.79
N ALA A 241 8.60 -2.10 -13.15
CA ALA A 241 7.71 -2.98 -13.89
C ALA A 241 6.41 -3.28 -13.13
N LEU A 242 6.46 -3.48 -11.80
CA LEU A 242 5.25 -3.65 -10.99
C LEU A 242 4.39 -2.39 -10.98
N VAL A 243 5.00 -1.21 -10.81
CA VAL A 243 4.29 0.07 -10.83
C VAL A 243 3.63 0.29 -12.19
N GLU A 244 4.37 0.12 -13.29
CA GLU A 244 3.85 0.28 -14.66
C GLU A 244 2.71 -0.69 -14.94
N ASN A 245 2.83 -1.96 -14.51
CA ASN A 245 1.76 -2.94 -14.62
C ASN A 245 0.50 -2.54 -13.84
N GLN A 246 0.65 -1.89 -12.69
CA GLN A 246 -0.49 -1.36 -11.92
C GLN A 246 -1.10 -0.14 -12.61
N MET A 247 -0.29 0.78 -13.12
CA MET A 247 -0.76 1.95 -13.86
C MET A 247 -1.49 1.59 -15.16
N ALA A 248 -1.07 0.51 -15.83
CA ALA A 248 -1.71 0.04 -17.06
C ALA A 248 -3.10 -0.58 -16.84
N ARG A 249 -3.44 -0.97 -15.61
CA ARG A 249 -4.76 -1.53 -15.28
C ARG A 249 -5.83 -0.43 -15.26
N PRO A 250 -7.07 -0.70 -15.69
CA PRO A 250 -8.17 0.24 -15.49
C PRO A 250 -8.36 0.56 -13.99
N ALA A 251 -8.36 1.85 -13.63
CA ALA A 251 -8.58 2.25 -12.24
C ALA A 251 -9.97 1.78 -11.76
N PRO A 252 -10.06 0.97 -10.68
CA PRO A 252 -11.32 0.36 -10.24
C PRO A 252 -12.31 1.39 -9.66
N VAL A 253 -11.80 2.54 -9.22
CA VAL A 253 -12.58 3.63 -8.60
C VAL A 253 -12.26 4.95 -9.30
N LEU A 254 -13.30 5.73 -9.60
CA LEU A 254 -13.18 7.10 -10.09
C LEU A 254 -13.08 8.10 -8.92
N VAL A 255 -12.09 8.97 -9.07
CA VAL A 255 -11.35 9.80 -8.09
C VAL A 255 -11.81 11.16 -7.55
N THR A 256 -13.04 11.66 -7.59
CA THR A 256 -13.19 13.14 -7.50
C THR A 256 -12.83 13.78 -6.15
N SER A 257 -11.94 14.79 -6.15
CA SER A 257 -11.55 15.57 -4.97
C SER A 257 -11.71 17.07 -5.24
N ARG A 258 -12.28 17.78 -4.27
CA ARG A 258 -12.45 19.25 -4.31
C ARG A 258 -12.10 19.85 -2.96
N GLU A 259 -11.18 20.80 -2.96
CA GLU A 259 -10.87 21.63 -1.79
C GLU A 259 -12.07 22.54 -1.45
N GLN A 260 -12.36 22.67 -0.16
CA GLN A 260 -13.40 23.50 0.43
C GLN A 260 -12.83 24.24 1.65
N ASP A 261 -13.54 25.27 2.12
CA ASP A 261 -13.10 26.11 3.25
C ASP A 261 -12.80 25.30 4.54
N ASP A 262 -13.43 24.13 4.71
CA ASP A 262 -13.29 23.26 5.89
C ASP A 262 -12.59 21.91 5.64
N GLY A 263 -11.96 21.71 4.46
CA GLY A 263 -11.23 20.49 4.13
C GLY A 263 -11.35 20.06 2.66
N TYR A 264 -11.36 18.75 2.41
CA TYR A 264 -11.47 18.17 1.08
C TYR A 264 -12.75 17.36 0.97
N GLN A 265 -13.61 17.71 0.02
CA GLN A 265 -14.74 16.86 -0.37
C GLN A 265 -14.25 15.82 -1.36
N LEU A 266 -14.37 14.56 -0.97
CA LEU A 266 -13.98 13.40 -1.75
C LEU A 266 -15.24 12.65 -2.20
N GLU A 267 -15.25 12.21 -3.45
CA GLU A 267 -16.23 11.29 -3.99
C GLU A 267 -15.53 10.13 -4.69
N LEU A 268 -15.78 8.92 -4.17
CA LEU A 268 -15.25 7.66 -4.70
C LEU A 268 -16.39 6.94 -5.42
N THR A 269 -16.28 6.75 -6.73
CA THR A 269 -17.30 6.04 -7.51
C THR A 269 -16.75 4.71 -8.02
N PRO A 270 -17.36 3.57 -7.66
CA PRO A 270 -16.88 2.27 -8.12
C PRO A 270 -17.27 2.08 -9.59
N ARG A 271 -16.35 1.58 -10.43
CA ARG A 271 -16.68 1.22 -11.82
C ARG A 271 -17.48 -0.09 -11.88
N GLU A 272 -17.16 -1.00 -10.96
CA GLU A 272 -17.84 -2.27 -10.75
C GLU A 272 -17.99 -2.50 -9.24
N PRO A 273 -18.96 -3.31 -8.78
CA PRO A 273 -19.11 -3.63 -7.37
C PRO A 273 -17.82 -4.24 -6.80
N ILE A 274 -17.23 -3.56 -5.81
CA ILE A 274 -16.00 -4.04 -5.17
C ILE A 274 -16.35 -5.18 -4.21
N PRO A 275 -15.65 -6.33 -4.29
CA PRO A 275 -15.84 -7.41 -3.33
C PRO A 275 -15.26 -7.03 -1.96
N ASN A 276 -15.89 -7.53 -0.90
CA ASN A 276 -15.59 -7.15 0.49
C ASN A 276 -15.85 -5.64 0.73
N GLY A 277 -15.38 -5.10 1.86
CA GLY A 277 -15.51 -3.66 2.13
C GLY A 277 -14.23 -2.94 1.71
N VAL A 278 -14.28 -1.62 1.83
CA VAL A 278 -13.14 -0.73 1.64
C VAL A 278 -12.93 0.05 2.93
N ALA A 279 -11.70 0.03 3.43
CA ALA A 279 -11.25 0.91 4.49
C ALA A 279 -10.77 2.22 3.88
N ILE A 280 -11.24 3.35 4.42
CA ILE A 280 -10.72 4.67 4.09
C ILE A 280 -9.70 5.03 5.18
N LEU A 281 -8.44 5.13 4.79
CA LEU A 281 -7.34 5.47 5.69
C LEU A 281 -6.88 6.90 5.44
N LEU A 282 -6.72 7.69 6.50
CA LEU A 282 -5.98 8.94 6.49
C LEU A 282 -4.55 8.67 6.90
N VAL A 283 -3.62 8.87 5.98
CA VAL A 283 -2.18 8.77 6.20
C VAL A 283 -1.62 10.18 6.37
N ARG A 284 -0.92 10.40 7.48
CA ARG A 284 -0.17 11.62 7.77
C ARG A 284 1.31 11.32 7.63
N TYR A 285 2.04 12.09 6.85
CA TYR A 285 3.45 11.84 6.61
C TYR A 285 4.28 13.13 6.56
N ALA A 286 5.50 13.08 7.07
CA ALA A 286 6.46 14.14 6.88
C ALA A 286 7.09 14.00 5.49
N PRO A 287 7.11 15.06 4.66
CA PRO A 287 7.61 14.99 3.29
C PRO A 287 9.09 14.63 3.23
N GLN A 288 9.88 15.09 4.22
CA GLN A 288 11.28 14.77 4.35
C GLN A 288 11.75 14.85 5.81
N LYS A 289 12.62 13.94 6.22
CA LYS A 289 13.40 14.03 7.46
C LYS A 289 14.84 13.61 7.20
N GLN A 290 15.79 14.36 7.76
CA GLN A 290 17.20 13.99 7.77
C GLN A 290 17.57 13.49 9.16
N VAL A 291 18.26 12.37 9.22
CA VAL A 291 18.69 11.77 10.49
C VAL A 291 20.18 11.46 10.43
N VAL A 292 20.88 11.75 11.52
CA VAL A 292 22.24 11.27 11.76
C VAL A 292 22.15 10.12 12.74
N ILE A 293 22.43 8.91 12.27
CA ILE A 293 22.34 7.68 13.06
C ILE A 293 23.57 7.59 13.97
N ARG A 294 23.38 7.59 15.30
CA ARG A 294 24.50 7.71 16.26
C ARG A 294 24.90 6.40 16.93
N ALA A 295 24.12 5.33 16.79
CA ALA A 295 24.42 4.00 17.32
C ALA A 295 23.88 2.89 16.40
N GLY A 296 24.06 1.63 16.80
CA GLY A 296 23.66 0.48 16.00
C GLY A 296 24.57 0.21 14.80
N GLU A 297 24.13 -0.69 13.93
CA GLU A 297 24.89 -1.14 12.75
C GLU A 297 25.13 -0.01 11.75
N ASN A 298 24.22 0.97 11.71
CA ASN A 298 24.22 2.10 10.78
C ASN A 298 24.90 3.37 11.34
N ARG A 299 25.64 3.26 12.46
CA ARG A 299 26.25 4.40 13.15
C ARG A 299 27.17 5.22 12.21
N GLY A 300 26.99 6.53 12.25
CA GLY A 300 27.78 7.51 11.50
C GLY A 300 27.16 7.90 10.16
N MET A 301 26.13 7.18 9.70
CA MET A 301 25.42 7.53 8.48
C MET A 301 24.49 8.73 8.69
N GLN A 302 24.43 9.58 7.67
CA GLN A 302 23.40 10.60 7.53
C GLN A 302 22.45 10.13 6.43
N VAL A 303 21.20 9.88 6.80
CA VAL A 303 20.19 9.34 5.89
C VAL A 303 19.07 10.36 5.74
N THR A 304 18.63 10.57 4.50
CA THR A 304 17.41 11.32 4.20
C THR A 304 16.29 10.33 3.96
N TYR A 305 15.20 10.47 4.71
CA TYR A 305 13.97 9.72 4.50
C TYR A 305 12.92 10.64 3.88
N ARG A 306 12.21 10.17 2.86
CA ARG A 306 11.11 10.88 2.21
C ARG A 306 9.78 10.24 2.56
N ASN A 307 8.75 11.08 2.65
CA ASN A 307 7.36 10.68 2.93
C ASN A 307 7.25 9.72 4.13
N VAL A 308 7.89 10.09 5.24
CA VAL A 308 7.90 9.32 6.50
C VAL A 308 6.53 9.31 7.12
N VAL A 309 5.88 8.16 7.19
CA VAL A 309 4.56 8.04 7.80
C VAL A 309 4.65 8.31 9.29
N LEU A 310 3.81 9.23 9.77
CA LEU A 310 3.72 9.64 11.17
C LEU A 310 2.50 9.01 11.85
N ALA A 311 1.41 8.83 11.10
CA ALA A 311 0.20 8.17 11.56
C ALA A 311 -0.61 7.64 10.36
N ALA A 312 -1.38 6.58 10.61
CA ALA A 312 -2.35 6.06 9.66
C ALA A 312 -3.60 5.62 10.40
N GLU A 313 -4.71 6.29 10.13
CA GLU A 313 -5.95 6.13 10.88
C GLU A 313 -7.10 5.73 9.95
N ARG A 314 -7.95 4.82 10.39
CA ARG A 314 -9.16 4.48 9.65
C ARG A 314 -10.24 5.50 9.95
N ILE A 315 -10.61 6.29 8.95
CA ILE A 315 -11.58 7.39 9.07
C ILE A 315 -12.96 7.03 8.51
N GLY A 316 -13.09 5.88 7.85
CA GLY A 316 -14.37 5.44 7.31
C GLY A 316 -14.33 4.04 6.72
N GLU A 317 -15.53 3.55 6.44
CA GLU A 317 -15.76 2.31 5.70
C GLU A 317 -16.66 2.59 4.51
N TRP A 318 -16.48 1.81 3.45
CA TRP A 318 -17.29 1.88 2.25
C TRP A 318 -17.60 0.48 1.73
N ASP A 319 -18.84 0.24 1.30
CA ASP A 319 -19.28 -1.06 0.82
C ASP A 319 -18.91 -1.33 -0.66
N GLY A 320 -18.42 -0.31 -1.37
CA GLY A 320 -17.97 -0.43 -2.74
C GLY A 320 -19.08 -0.63 -3.78
N ARG A 321 -20.36 -0.40 -3.43
CA ARG A 321 -21.52 -0.66 -4.31
C ARG A 321 -22.12 0.61 -4.91
N ALA A 322 -22.13 1.68 -4.15
CA ALA A 322 -22.62 3.00 -4.57
C ALA A 322 -21.55 4.06 -4.32
N PRO A 323 -21.60 5.24 -4.96
CA PRO A 323 -20.65 6.30 -4.70
C PRO A 323 -20.56 6.68 -3.21
N LEU A 324 -19.34 6.78 -2.67
CA LEU A 324 -19.09 7.36 -1.35
C LEU A 324 -18.83 8.84 -1.50
N ARG A 325 -19.48 9.68 -0.69
CA ARG A 325 -19.14 11.10 -0.53
C ARG A 325 -18.74 11.37 0.90
N MET A 326 -17.60 12.04 1.10
CA MET A 326 -17.15 12.41 2.44
C MET A 326 -16.34 13.70 2.42
N THR A 327 -16.36 14.42 3.54
CA THR A 327 -15.47 15.55 3.80
C THR A 327 -14.36 15.10 4.72
N VAL A 328 -13.11 15.25 4.28
CA VAL A 328 -11.92 14.96 5.07
C VAL A 328 -11.30 16.28 5.51
N ARG A 329 -11.12 16.44 6.82
CA ARG A 329 -10.42 17.60 7.37
C ARG A 329 -8.97 17.21 7.62
N ALA A 330 -8.06 17.86 6.89
CA ALA A 330 -6.62 17.63 7.07
C ALA A 330 -6.11 18.22 8.40
N GLN A 331 -6.83 19.21 8.96
CA GLN A 331 -6.38 19.93 10.15
C GLN A 331 -6.12 18.99 11.31
N ALA A 332 -4.93 19.14 11.87
CA ALA A 332 -4.55 18.47 13.08
C ALA A 332 -5.21 19.21 14.25
N GLU A 333 -5.80 18.48 15.19
CA GLU A 333 -6.42 19.05 16.39
C GLU A 333 -5.43 20.02 17.08
N PRO A 334 -5.89 21.15 17.65
CA PRO A 334 -5.01 22.03 18.42
C PRO A 334 -4.26 21.24 19.50
N GLY A 335 -2.92 21.19 19.39
CA GLY A 335 -2.07 20.34 20.24
C GLY A 335 -1.63 19.00 19.62
N SER A 336 -1.92 18.75 18.34
CA SER A 336 -1.50 17.54 17.65
C SER A 336 0.03 17.38 17.64
N ALA A 337 0.50 16.15 17.79
CA ALA A 337 1.92 15.79 17.81
C ALA A 337 2.62 15.83 16.44
N PHE A 338 2.01 16.44 15.41
CA PHE A 338 2.52 16.39 14.04
C PHE A 338 3.28 17.68 13.67
N PRO A 339 4.41 17.58 12.94
CA PRO A 339 5.13 18.73 12.40
C PRO A 339 4.28 19.63 11.49
N PRO A 340 4.56 20.95 11.41
CA PRO A 340 3.81 21.87 10.54
C PRO A 340 3.86 21.54 9.04
N ASP A 341 4.90 20.82 8.60
CA ASP A 341 5.09 20.38 7.21
C ASP A 341 4.39 19.05 6.90
N THR A 342 3.58 18.52 7.83
CA THR A 342 2.88 17.24 7.65
C THR A 342 1.94 17.29 6.46
N ARG A 343 2.09 16.29 5.59
CA ARG A 343 1.25 16.04 4.42
C ARG A 343 0.22 14.96 4.71
N HIS A 344 -0.83 14.93 3.89
CA HIS A 344 -1.98 14.08 4.09
C HIS A 344 -2.33 13.34 2.80
N ALA A 345 -2.63 12.05 2.93
CA ALA A 345 -3.18 11.26 1.85
C ALA A 345 -4.33 10.38 2.33
N ILE A 346 -5.31 10.17 1.45
CA ILE A 346 -6.33 9.14 1.63
C ILE A 346 -5.96 7.90 0.85
N LEU A 347 -6.04 6.74 1.51
CA LEU A 347 -5.98 5.43 0.86
C LEU A 347 -7.35 4.77 0.95
N ALA A 348 -7.93 4.42 -0.19
CA ALA A 348 -9.11 3.56 -0.27
C ALA A 348 -8.63 2.12 -0.50
N GLN A 349 -8.52 1.34 0.58
CA GLN A 349 -7.93 0.00 0.54
C GLN A 349 -8.98 -1.08 0.80
N MET A 350 -9.02 -2.10 -0.05
CA MET A 350 -9.94 -3.22 0.14
C MET A 350 -9.63 -3.95 1.46
N THR A 351 -10.67 -4.24 2.24
CA THR A 351 -10.54 -5.01 3.48
C THR A 351 -10.32 -6.48 3.18
N GLY A 352 -9.47 -7.13 3.97
CA GLY A 352 -9.31 -8.57 3.99
C GLY A 352 -10.58 -9.32 4.39
N ARG A 353 -10.52 -10.65 4.28
CA ARG A 353 -11.58 -11.57 4.73
C ARG A 353 -11.45 -11.96 6.21
N ASP A 354 -10.47 -11.40 6.90
CA ASP A 354 -10.28 -11.62 8.32
C ASP A 354 -11.42 -11.00 9.14
N ARG A 355 -11.65 -11.52 10.36
CA ARG A 355 -12.73 -11.03 11.23
C ARG A 355 -12.61 -9.54 11.56
N GLU A 356 -11.38 -9.06 11.62
CA GLU A 356 -11.08 -7.66 11.94
C GLU A 356 -11.17 -6.73 10.72
N ARG A 357 -11.46 -7.28 9.53
CA ARG A 357 -11.61 -6.57 8.26
C ARG A 357 -10.47 -5.58 8.02
N ARG A 358 -9.24 -6.02 8.29
CA ARG A 358 -8.04 -5.17 8.19
C ARG A 358 -7.83 -4.73 6.74
N ALA A 359 -7.26 -3.55 6.55
CA ALA A 359 -6.91 -3.02 5.24
C ALA A 359 -5.65 -3.73 4.70
N THR A 360 -5.85 -4.91 4.08
CA THR A 360 -4.77 -5.80 3.61
C THR A 360 -4.94 -6.24 2.15
N GLY A 361 -6.03 -5.85 1.50
CA GLY A 361 -6.23 -6.07 0.07
C GLY A 361 -5.63 -4.96 -0.78
N PRO A 362 -5.88 -4.98 -2.10
CA PRO A 362 -5.39 -3.96 -3.02
C PRO A 362 -5.86 -2.56 -2.62
N ILE A 363 -4.98 -1.58 -2.82
CA ILE A 363 -5.30 -0.16 -2.73
C ILE A 363 -5.95 0.25 -4.05
N LEU A 364 -7.22 0.63 -3.96
CA LEU A 364 -8.08 0.89 -5.10
C LEU A 364 -7.94 2.33 -5.62
N ALA A 365 -7.61 3.25 -4.72
CA ALA A 365 -7.28 4.63 -5.04
C ALA A 365 -6.44 5.25 -3.91
N ALA A 366 -5.60 6.22 -4.30
CA ALA A 366 -4.88 7.09 -3.38
C ALA A 366 -5.10 8.56 -3.78
N ILE A 367 -5.19 9.44 -2.79
CA ILE A 367 -5.49 10.87 -2.99
C ILE A 367 -4.52 11.65 -2.12
N LYS A 368 -3.55 12.34 -2.73
CA LYS A 368 -2.73 13.36 -2.05
C LYS A 368 -3.64 14.57 -1.80
N LEU A 369 -3.74 15.03 -0.55
CA LEU A 369 -4.57 16.17 -0.21
C LEU A 369 -3.80 17.49 -0.38
N ASP A 370 -2.52 17.54 0.00
CA ASP A 370 -1.70 18.77 0.02
C ASP A 370 -0.30 18.63 -0.61
#